data_AF-A0A3S4ZC78-F1
#
_entry.id   AF-A0A3S4ZC78-F1
#
_cell.length_a   1.000
_cell.length_b   1.000
_cell.length_c   1.000
_cell.angle_alpha   90.00
_cell.angle_beta   90.00
_cell.angle_gamma   90.00
#
_symmetry.space_group_name_H-M   'P 1'
#
loop_
_entity.id
_entity.type
_entity.pdbx_description
1 polymer ?
#
loop_
_entity_poly.entity_id
_entity_poly.type
_entity_poly.pdbx_seq_one_letter_code
_entity_poly.pdbx_strand_id
1 'polypeptide(L)'
;MSNIYDWSLKADENANADSIINWAEGQPPSSVNDSARAMMQRVREYLADSGGSIDSSFMVNVEDKTTFITLKTASLIEKYKNDIIIRFKSRGVNIGTTTITVNSMGEKPIYKATNVGIIPLEGGELQTDGIYEIVYNSNVSMENHDGWYLLNPTPLPPPKVEPFPCGFIATFAMQEMPNGWLLCDGAVYKRKDYPQLFKAIGDKWGKDSNTTFKVPDFRGMFLRGVDNGRGLDPNRQFAKEQQDSIKSHEHVCTIEKAGEHTHNFQYDGVGWSADDIGRRNPSYHYQIITGTTQSAGAHTHKANISPTGERETRPVNTTVVYAIKS
;
A
#
# COMPACT_ATOMS: atom_id res chain seq x y z
N MET A 1 10.61 26.33 50.94
CA MET A 1 12.03 25.94 51.06
C MET A 1 12.66 26.24 49.72
N SER A 2 13.74 27.01 49.67
CA SER A 2 14.36 27.36 48.39
C SER A 2 15.13 26.19 47.80
N ASN A 3 15.22 26.12 46.47
CA ASN A 3 16.01 25.14 45.75
C ASN A 3 17.00 25.84 44.79
N ILE A 4 17.83 25.06 44.10
CA ILE A 4 18.88 25.60 43.22
C ILE A 4 18.35 26.48 42.08
N TYR A 5 17.11 26.28 41.65
CA TYR A 5 16.50 27.10 40.60
C TYR A 5 16.08 28.49 41.13
N ASP A 6 15.92 28.68 42.45
CA ASP A 6 15.46 29.93 43.10
C ASP A 6 16.53 31.01 43.26
N TRP A 7 17.79 30.68 42.97
CA TRP A 7 18.91 31.62 43.07
C TRP A 7 18.85 32.69 41.96
N SER A 8 19.09 33.94 42.36
CA SER A 8 19.15 35.08 41.45
C SER A 8 20.48 35.12 40.69
N LEU A 9 20.46 35.71 39.50
CA LEU A 9 21.69 36.07 38.77
C LEU A 9 22.42 37.27 39.39
N LYS A 10 21.77 37.99 40.31
CA LYS A 10 22.37 39.09 41.07
C LYS A 10 22.87 38.58 42.41
N ALA A 11 24.16 38.74 42.65
CA ALA A 11 24.84 38.16 43.81
C ALA A 11 24.33 38.70 45.15
N ASP A 12 23.96 39.98 45.21
CA ASP A 12 23.46 40.66 46.40
C ASP A 12 22.07 40.18 46.84
N GLU A 13 21.27 39.67 45.91
CA GLU A 13 19.95 39.08 46.19
C GLU A 13 20.05 37.65 46.79
N ASN A 14 21.23 37.03 46.76
CA ASN A 14 21.41 35.62 47.12
C ASN A 14 21.80 35.35 48.58
N ALA A 15 22.10 36.39 49.38
CA ALA A 15 22.60 36.22 50.74
C ALA A 15 21.69 35.37 51.65
N ASN A 16 20.37 35.41 51.38
CA ASN A 16 19.34 34.64 52.07
C ASN A 16 18.42 33.90 51.09
N ALA A 17 18.92 33.62 49.87
CA ALA A 17 18.11 32.94 48.86
C ALA A 17 17.68 31.55 49.33
N ASP A 18 18.48 30.88 50.16
CA ASP A 18 18.18 29.59 50.76
C ASP A 18 18.44 29.61 52.27
N SER A 19 17.45 29.20 53.06
CA SER A 19 17.55 29.19 54.53
C SER A 19 18.66 28.27 55.06
N ILE A 20 19.12 27.28 54.29
CA ILE A 20 20.22 26.40 54.68
C ILE A 20 21.60 26.85 54.15
N ILE A 21 21.64 27.85 53.27
CA ILE A 21 22.89 28.43 52.73
C ILE A 21 22.89 29.92 53.05
N ASN A 22 23.57 30.27 54.14
CA ASN A 22 23.68 31.66 54.58
C ASN A 22 25.10 32.15 54.27
N TRP A 23 25.23 33.09 53.32
CA TRP A 23 26.51 33.72 52.95
C TRP A 23 26.63 35.15 53.48
N ALA A 24 26.19 35.40 54.71
CA ALA A 24 26.34 36.71 55.34
C ALA A 24 27.81 37.05 55.63
N GLU A 25 28.12 38.34 55.54
CA GLU A 25 29.44 38.88 55.89
C GLU A 25 29.71 38.77 57.41
N GLY A 26 30.96 38.51 57.79
CA GLY A 26 31.37 38.41 59.21
C GLY A 26 31.01 37.09 59.90
N GLN A 27 30.63 36.06 59.15
CA GLN A 27 30.27 34.77 59.68
C GLN A 27 31.44 33.99 60.32
N PRO A 28 31.17 33.18 61.38
CA PRO A 28 32.18 32.30 61.93
C PRO A 28 32.59 31.23 60.90
N PRO A 29 33.86 30.77 60.88
CA PRO A 29 34.33 29.77 59.92
C PRO A 29 33.48 28.47 59.88
N SER A 30 32.84 28.10 60.98
CA SER A 30 31.95 26.95 61.03
C SER A 30 30.69 27.12 60.17
N SER A 31 30.04 28.29 60.19
CA SER A 31 28.82 28.50 59.39
C SER A 31 29.13 28.62 57.91
N VAL A 32 30.30 29.17 57.55
CA VAL A 32 30.83 29.13 56.17
C VAL A 32 30.94 27.68 55.68
N ASN A 33 31.48 26.78 56.51
CA ASN A 33 31.59 25.36 56.18
C ASN A 33 30.22 24.67 56.06
N ASP A 34 29.24 25.02 56.91
CA ASP A 34 27.87 24.53 56.82
C ASP A 34 27.19 24.96 55.51
N SER A 35 27.29 26.25 55.15
CA SER A 35 26.78 26.81 53.90
C SER A 35 27.43 26.13 52.68
N ALA A 36 28.73 25.87 52.71
CA ALA A 36 29.42 25.13 51.65
C ALA A 36 28.90 23.69 51.49
N ARG A 37 28.66 22.97 52.61
CA ARG A 37 28.06 21.63 52.56
C ARG A 37 26.64 21.66 51.98
N ALA A 38 25.82 22.61 52.40
CA ALA A 38 24.47 22.79 51.89
C ALA A 38 24.47 23.16 50.39
N MET A 39 25.42 23.98 49.92
CA MET A 39 25.60 24.26 48.50
C MET A 39 25.91 22.98 47.71
N MET A 40 26.80 22.12 48.22
CA MET A 40 27.09 20.83 47.57
C MET A 40 25.86 19.91 47.53
N GLN A 41 24.99 19.96 48.55
CA GLN A 41 23.70 19.27 48.53
C GLN A 41 22.79 19.78 47.41
N ARG A 42 22.62 21.11 47.26
CA ARG A 42 21.82 21.71 46.17
C ARG A 42 22.36 21.32 44.78
N VAL A 43 23.68 21.29 44.60
CA VAL A 43 24.32 20.81 43.36
C VAL A 43 23.99 19.33 43.11
N ARG A 44 24.00 18.49 44.15
CA ARG A 44 23.63 17.07 44.01
C ARG A 44 22.16 16.88 43.64
N GLU A 45 21.26 17.70 44.18
CA GLU A 45 19.84 17.73 43.81
C GLU A 45 19.68 18.09 42.33
N TYR A 46 20.35 19.14 41.85
CA TYR A 46 20.37 19.50 40.42
C TYR A 46 20.88 18.38 39.52
N LEU A 47 21.97 17.70 39.93
CA LEU A 47 22.49 16.54 39.20
C LEU A 47 21.53 15.35 39.21
N ALA A 48 20.70 15.19 40.25
CA ALA A 48 19.66 14.15 40.27
C ALA A 48 18.53 14.48 39.29
N ASP A 49 18.14 15.75 39.23
CA ASP A 49 17.04 16.23 38.40
C ASP A 49 17.41 16.25 36.91
N SER A 50 18.63 16.63 36.59
CA SER A 50 19.17 16.64 35.23
C SER A 50 19.90 15.34 34.86
N GLY A 51 20.02 14.36 35.77
CA GLY A 51 20.81 13.15 35.55
C GLY A 51 20.12 12.03 34.74
N GLY A 52 18.80 12.10 34.56
CA GLY A 52 18.03 11.04 33.86
C GLY A 52 17.65 9.86 34.75
N SER A 53 17.89 9.95 36.06
CA SER A 53 17.55 8.89 37.03
C SER A 53 16.12 8.98 37.56
N ILE A 54 15.38 10.04 37.26
CA ILE A 54 13.98 10.18 37.69
C ILE A 54 13.12 9.18 36.94
N ASP A 55 12.42 8.33 37.68
CA ASP A 55 11.41 7.44 37.11
C ASP A 55 10.08 8.16 36.94
N SER A 56 9.49 7.99 35.76
CA SER A 56 8.16 8.50 35.44
C SER A 56 7.08 7.48 35.74
N SER A 57 5.90 7.96 36.15
CA SER A 57 4.69 7.17 36.25
C SER A 57 3.71 7.60 35.15
N PHE A 58 3.21 6.64 34.37
CA PHE A 58 2.30 6.89 33.25
C PHE A 58 0.86 6.50 33.61
N MET A 59 -0.09 7.34 33.25
CA MET A 59 -1.52 7.01 33.16
C MET A 59 -1.97 7.27 31.74
N VAL A 60 -2.40 6.21 31.05
CA VAL A 60 -2.74 6.24 29.63
C VAL A 60 -4.24 6.06 29.45
N ASN A 61 -4.89 6.98 28.73
CA ASN A 61 -6.30 6.87 28.35
C ASN A 61 -6.40 6.59 26.84
N VAL A 62 -6.75 5.36 26.50
CA VAL A 62 -6.80 4.87 25.11
C VAL A 62 -7.95 5.48 24.32
N GLU A 63 -9.08 5.80 24.96
CA GLU A 63 -10.26 6.36 24.30
C GLU A 63 -10.01 7.80 23.86
N ASP A 64 -9.48 8.62 24.77
CA ASP A 64 -9.21 10.04 24.50
C ASP A 64 -7.84 10.28 23.82
N LYS A 65 -7.03 9.23 23.67
CA LYS A 65 -5.63 9.30 23.21
C LYS A 65 -4.84 10.33 23.99
N THR A 66 -4.80 10.18 25.31
CA THR A 66 -4.03 11.06 26.18
C THR A 66 -3.10 10.28 27.09
N THR A 67 -2.01 10.94 27.49
CA THR A 67 -1.02 10.42 28.44
C THR A 67 -0.78 11.43 29.54
N PHE A 68 -0.92 10.99 30.78
CA PHE A 68 -0.57 11.77 31.95
C PHE A 68 0.69 11.19 32.59
N ILE A 69 1.65 12.05 32.92
CA ILE A 69 2.94 11.65 33.50
C ILE A 69 3.15 12.37 34.84
N THR A 70 3.51 11.60 35.86
CA THR A 70 3.94 12.12 37.16
C THR A 70 5.44 11.95 37.33
N LEU A 71 6.14 13.03 37.66
CA LEU A 71 7.57 13.05 37.99
C LEU A 71 7.77 13.52 39.44
N LYS A 72 8.74 12.91 40.13
CA LYS A 72 9.19 13.35 41.47
C LYS A 72 10.66 13.71 41.41
N THR A 73 10.97 15.00 41.50
CA THR A 73 12.35 15.51 41.48
C THR A 73 12.99 15.41 42.86
N ALA A 74 14.32 15.47 42.92
CA ALA A 74 15.07 15.63 44.16
C ALA A 74 14.93 17.06 44.71
N SER A 75 14.94 18.07 43.84
CA SER A 75 14.68 19.46 44.25
C SER A 75 13.20 19.66 44.57
N LEU A 76 12.91 20.38 45.65
CA LEU A 76 11.55 20.81 46.03
C LEU A 76 11.12 22.02 45.20
N ILE A 77 10.76 21.78 43.94
CA ILE A 77 10.22 22.82 43.05
C ILE A 77 8.80 23.14 43.51
N GLU A 78 8.56 24.38 43.96
CA GLU A 78 7.26 24.85 44.47
C GLU A 78 6.44 25.62 43.42
N LYS A 79 7.09 26.07 42.33
CA LYS A 79 6.43 26.79 41.22
C LYS A 79 7.18 26.54 39.92
N TYR A 80 6.44 26.43 38.81
CA TYR A 80 7.04 26.42 37.49
C TYR A 80 7.54 27.81 37.07
N LYS A 81 8.76 27.83 36.56
CA LYS A 81 9.42 29.01 35.99
C LYS A 81 10.37 28.56 34.90
N ASN A 82 10.76 29.51 34.08
CA ASN A 82 11.67 29.26 32.97
C ASN A 82 12.97 28.65 33.48
N ASP A 83 13.62 27.88 32.60
CA ASP A 83 14.95 27.29 32.80
C ASP A 83 15.00 26.10 33.79
N ILE A 84 13.85 25.60 34.26
CA ILE A 84 13.80 24.30 34.93
C ILE A 84 14.06 23.22 33.89
N ILE A 85 15.13 22.45 34.09
CA ILE A 85 15.53 21.32 33.24
C ILE A 85 15.36 20.03 34.03
N ILE A 86 14.62 19.08 33.47
CA ILE A 86 14.44 17.75 34.07
C ILE A 86 14.80 16.71 33.03
N ARG A 87 15.62 15.73 33.43
CA ARG A 87 15.81 14.49 32.69
C ARG A 87 15.19 13.33 33.44
N PHE A 88 14.32 12.61 32.76
CA PHE A 88 13.63 11.46 33.33
C PHE A 88 13.72 10.26 32.40
N LYS A 89 13.64 9.07 32.99
CA LYS A 89 13.46 7.81 32.29
C LYS A 89 11.97 7.56 32.10
N SER A 90 11.54 7.45 30.85
CA SER A 90 10.18 7.10 30.51
C SER A 90 9.89 5.65 30.90
N ARG A 91 8.77 5.38 31.58
CA ARG A 91 8.33 4.01 31.91
C ARG A 91 7.18 3.52 31.07
N GLY A 92 6.85 4.25 30.00
CA GLY A 92 5.82 3.87 29.05
C GLY A 92 6.05 4.50 27.68
N VAL A 93 5.09 4.24 26.79
CA VAL A 93 4.96 4.90 25.50
C VAL A 93 3.81 5.88 25.62
N ASN A 94 4.03 7.15 25.26
CA ASN A 94 2.91 8.10 25.24
C ASN A 94 2.00 7.84 24.04
N ILE A 95 0.72 8.08 24.23
CA ILE A 95 -0.29 8.17 23.17
C ILE A 95 -0.89 9.58 23.17
N GLY A 96 -0.96 10.19 21.99
CA GLY A 96 -1.54 11.52 21.78
C GLY A 96 -1.02 12.60 22.72
N THR A 97 -1.92 13.54 23.05
CA THR A 97 -1.60 14.70 23.88
C THR A 97 -1.11 14.24 25.24
N THR A 98 0.03 14.80 25.65
CA THR A 98 0.70 14.41 26.89
C THR A 98 0.79 15.60 27.86
N THR A 99 0.50 15.36 29.14
CA THR A 99 0.68 16.34 30.23
C THR A 99 1.60 15.77 31.32
N ILE A 100 2.33 16.66 32.01
CA ILE A 100 3.23 16.33 33.09
C ILE A 100 2.83 17.10 34.35
N THR A 101 2.83 16.41 35.50
CA THR A 101 2.94 17.02 36.82
C THR A 101 4.31 16.71 37.42
N VAL A 102 4.95 17.71 38.00
CA VAL A 102 6.20 17.55 38.77
C VAL A 102 5.90 17.80 40.25
N ASN A 103 6.31 16.91 41.14
CA ASN A 103 6.09 17.00 42.60
C ASN A 103 4.63 17.23 42.99
N SER A 104 3.69 16.66 42.23
CA SER A 104 2.24 16.83 42.44
C SER A 104 1.76 18.28 42.33
N MET A 105 2.49 19.13 41.60
CA MET A 105 2.02 20.46 41.21
C MET A 105 0.93 20.38 40.13
N GLY A 106 0.44 21.54 39.67
CA GLY A 106 -0.50 21.60 38.55
C GLY A 106 0.03 20.94 37.27
N GLU A 107 -0.88 20.41 36.45
CA GLU A 107 -0.52 19.77 35.18
C GLU A 107 -0.11 20.81 34.14
N LYS A 108 0.89 20.46 33.33
CA LYS A 108 1.33 21.27 32.20
C LYS A 108 1.52 20.42 30.95
N PRO A 109 1.14 20.93 29.77
CA PRO A 109 1.34 20.22 28.51
C PRO A 109 2.82 20.07 28.18
N ILE A 110 3.14 19.05 27.38
CA ILE A 110 4.46 18.88 26.78
C ILE A 110 4.40 19.08 25.25
N TYR A 111 5.35 19.85 24.75
CA TYR A 111 5.46 20.24 23.35
C TYR A 111 6.75 19.70 22.73
N LYS A 112 6.74 19.55 21.40
CA LYS A 112 7.91 19.22 20.59
C LYS A 112 8.06 20.23 19.44
N ALA A 113 9.29 20.41 18.97
CA ALA A 113 9.55 21.14 17.74
C ALA A 113 9.35 20.24 16.51
N THR A 114 8.74 20.79 15.46
CA THR A 114 8.55 20.13 14.16
C THR A 114 8.83 21.12 13.03
N ASN A 115 8.80 20.63 11.78
CA ASN A 115 8.92 21.48 10.60
C ASN A 115 7.76 22.47 10.41
N VAL A 116 6.64 22.28 11.12
CA VAL A 116 5.47 23.19 11.08
C VAL A 116 5.36 24.07 12.32
N GLY A 117 6.32 23.98 13.24
CA GLY A 117 6.35 24.76 14.48
C GLY A 117 6.32 23.91 15.74
N ILE A 118 5.96 24.54 16.86
CA ILE A 118 5.82 23.89 18.16
C ILE A 118 4.40 23.32 18.27
N ILE A 119 4.31 22.02 18.56
CA ILE A 119 3.02 21.33 18.71
C ILE A 119 3.03 20.43 19.95
N PRO A 120 1.86 20.10 20.54
CA PRO A 120 1.77 19.06 21.57
C PRO A 120 2.30 17.72 21.06
N LEU A 121 2.64 16.81 21.98
CA LEU A 121 2.93 15.43 21.60
C LEU A 121 1.69 14.74 21.00
N GLU A 122 1.92 13.80 20.09
CA GLU A 122 0.89 13.12 19.30
C GLU A 122 0.91 11.59 19.50
N GLY A 123 1.91 11.07 20.21
CA GLY A 123 2.06 9.66 20.55
C GLY A 123 3.31 9.02 19.94
N GLY A 124 4.03 8.24 20.75
CA GLY A 124 5.24 7.52 20.36
C GLY A 124 6.52 8.36 20.37
N GLU A 125 6.48 9.63 20.75
CA GLU A 125 7.69 10.44 20.95
C GLU A 125 8.46 10.04 22.22
N LEU A 126 7.76 9.46 23.19
CA LEU A 126 8.31 8.83 24.38
C LEU A 126 8.21 7.31 24.25
N GLN A 127 9.29 6.62 24.57
CA GLN A 127 9.42 5.16 24.50
C GLN A 127 9.83 4.62 25.86
N THR A 128 9.39 3.41 26.19
CA THR A 128 9.75 2.73 27.44
C THR A 128 11.27 2.66 27.60
N ASP A 129 11.74 2.99 28.79
CA ASP A 129 13.14 3.08 29.22
C ASP A 129 14.01 4.13 28.48
N GLY A 130 13.42 4.93 27.58
CA GLY A 130 14.08 6.09 26.97
C GLY A 130 14.34 7.20 28.00
N ILE A 131 15.49 7.87 27.90
CA ILE A 131 15.83 9.04 28.72
C ILE A 131 15.52 10.31 27.94
N TYR A 132 14.65 11.14 28.49
CA TYR A 132 14.16 12.35 27.85
C TYR A 132 14.49 13.59 28.66
N GLU A 133 14.83 14.68 27.97
CA GLU A 133 15.08 15.99 28.55
C GLU A 133 13.89 16.92 28.24
N ILE A 134 13.36 17.52 29.29
CA ILE A 134 12.30 18.53 29.22
C ILE A 134 12.76 19.83 29.85
N VAL A 135 12.36 20.95 29.25
CA VAL A 135 12.62 22.29 29.78
C VAL A 135 11.30 23.03 29.96
N TYR A 136 11.09 23.63 31.13
CA TYR A 136 9.92 24.47 31.34
C TYR A 136 10.15 25.85 30.72
N ASN A 137 9.18 26.32 29.94
CA ASN A 137 9.19 27.67 29.41
C ASN A 137 7.77 28.26 29.40
N SER A 138 7.68 29.50 29.85
CA SER A 138 6.49 30.36 29.82
C SER A 138 6.88 31.70 29.20
N ASN A 139 6.01 32.25 28.34
CA ASN A 139 6.28 33.39 27.43
C ASN A 139 7.12 33.07 26.17
N VAL A 140 6.81 31.99 25.47
CA VAL A 140 7.13 31.98 24.02
C VAL A 140 6.18 32.96 23.35
N SER A 141 6.68 33.77 22.43
CA SER A 141 6.03 34.94 21.78
C SER A 141 4.74 34.65 20.99
N MET A 142 4.12 33.48 21.19
CA MET A 142 2.92 32.98 20.55
C MET A 142 1.96 32.50 21.63
N GLU A 143 0.74 33.04 21.63
CA GLU A 143 -0.31 32.77 22.63
C GLU A 143 -0.41 31.26 22.97
N ASN A 144 -0.46 30.94 24.27
CA ASN A 144 -0.79 29.63 24.86
C ASN A 144 0.23 28.47 24.82
N HIS A 145 1.54 28.68 24.65
CA HIS A 145 2.55 27.60 24.71
C HIS A 145 3.29 27.47 26.06
N ASP A 146 2.61 27.80 27.16
CA ASP A 146 3.16 27.64 28.51
C ASP A 146 3.19 26.15 28.90
N GLY A 147 4.38 25.59 29.06
CA GLY A 147 4.53 24.18 29.42
C GLY A 147 5.95 23.66 29.29
N TRP A 148 6.05 22.34 29.14
CA TRP A 148 7.30 21.62 28.98
C TRP A 148 7.66 21.47 27.52
N TYR A 149 8.94 21.58 27.19
CA TYR A 149 9.46 21.38 25.84
C TYR A 149 10.37 20.16 25.82
N LEU A 150 10.00 19.16 25.04
CA LEU A 150 10.77 17.93 24.82
C LEU A 150 11.88 18.20 23.82
N LEU A 151 13.14 18.04 24.25
CA LEU A 151 14.29 18.38 23.42
C LEU A 151 14.79 17.23 22.55
N ASN A 152 14.48 15.99 22.92
CA ASN A 152 14.94 14.78 22.23
C ASN A 152 13.78 13.79 21.97
N PRO A 153 12.70 14.19 21.26
CA PRO A 153 11.64 13.27 20.91
C PRO A 153 12.22 12.10 20.11
N THR A 154 11.73 10.88 20.37
CA THR A 154 12.09 9.72 19.54
C THR A 154 11.71 10.02 18.10
N PRO A 155 12.64 9.90 17.13
CA PRO A 155 12.32 10.07 15.73
C PRO A 155 11.26 9.04 15.34
N LEU A 156 10.02 9.50 15.22
CA LEU A 156 8.97 8.68 14.65
C LEU A 156 9.32 8.51 13.17
N PRO A 157 9.51 7.28 12.67
CA PRO A 157 9.54 7.10 11.23
C PRO A 157 8.26 7.73 10.67
N PRO A 158 8.32 8.42 9.51
CA PRO A 158 7.12 8.97 8.90
C PRO A 158 6.06 7.85 8.88
N PRO A 159 4.77 8.18 9.16
CA PRO A 159 3.72 7.18 9.19
C PRO A 159 3.88 6.32 7.94
N LYS A 160 3.94 4.99 8.11
CA LYS A 160 3.97 4.05 6.98
C LYS A 160 2.71 4.32 6.16
N VAL A 161 2.82 5.20 5.18
CA VAL A 161 1.86 5.28 4.09
C VAL A 161 2.14 4.00 3.32
N GLU A 162 1.35 2.95 3.57
CA GLU A 162 1.39 1.80 2.68
C GLU A 162 0.91 2.33 1.32
N PRO A 163 1.78 2.43 0.31
CA PRO A 163 1.42 3.06 -0.96
C PRO A 163 0.31 2.29 -1.66
N PHE A 164 0.07 1.04 -1.27
CA PHE A 164 -0.96 0.17 -1.80
C PHE A 164 -1.67 -0.57 -0.66
N PRO A 165 -3.02 -0.59 -0.64
CA PRO A 165 -3.77 -1.35 0.35
C PRO A 165 -3.61 -2.87 0.11
N CYS A 166 -3.74 -3.66 1.18
CA CYS A 166 -3.83 -5.12 1.07
C CYS A 166 -4.94 -5.54 0.08
N GLY A 167 -4.65 -6.50 -0.79
CA GLY A 167 -5.54 -6.93 -1.86
C GLY A 167 -5.34 -6.18 -3.19
N PHE A 168 -4.52 -5.13 -3.22
CA PHE A 168 -4.13 -4.45 -4.46
C PHE A 168 -3.33 -5.40 -5.37
N ILE A 169 -3.71 -5.46 -6.65
CA ILE A 169 -3.04 -6.28 -7.67
C ILE A 169 -2.15 -5.38 -8.52
N ALA A 170 -0.88 -5.75 -8.66
CA ALA A 170 0.09 -5.06 -9.49
C ALA A 170 0.71 -6.01 -10.52
N THR A 171 1.32 -5.41 -11.55
CA THR A 171 2.15 -6.11 -12.53
C THR A 171 3.62 -5.83 -12.27
N PHE A 172 4.45 -6.85 -12.41
CA PHE A 172 5.89 -6.80 -12.17
C PHE A 172 6.64 -7.31 -13.40
N ALA A 173 7.68 -6.57 -13.79
CA ALA A 173 8.63 -6.98 -14.82
C ALA A 173 9.70 -7.96 -14.31
N MET A 174 9.64 -8.33 -13.03
CA MET A 174 10.56 -9.26 -12.36
C MET A 174 9.83 -10.53 -11.89
N GLN A 175 10.56 -11.63 -11.77
CA GLN A 175 10.02 -12.92 -11.33
C GLN A 175 10.03 -13.09 -9.81
N GLU A 176 11.04 -12.57 -9.12
CA GLU A 176 11.13 -12.60 -7.67
C GLU A 176 10.32 -11.46 -7.05
N MET A 177 9.44 -11.82 -6.10
CA MET A 177 8.51 -10.85 -5.50
C MET A 177 9.19 -10.05 -4.37
N PRO A 178 8.92 -8.74 -4.29
CA PRO A 178 9.43 -7.94 -3.19
C PRO A 178 8.68 -8.29 -1.90
N ASN A 179 9.30 -8.01 -0.75
CA ASN A 179 8.68 -8.24 0.54
C ASN A 179 7.29 -7.57 0.65
N GLY A 180 6.33 -8.32 1.19
CA GLY A 180 4.95 -7.85 1.35
C GLY A 180 4.06 -8.01 0.12
N TRP A 181 4.49 -8.82 -0.86
CA TRP A 181 3.69 -9.22 -2.02
C TRP A 181 3.66 -10.74 -2.16
N LEU A 182 2.53 -11.26 -2.61
CA LEU A 182 2.34 -12.68 -2.91
C LEU A 182 2.02 -12.85 -4.38
N LEU A 183 2.51 -13.93 -4.98
CA LEU A 183 2.25 -14.26 -6.37
C LEU A 183 0.76 -14.54 -6.58
N CYS A 184 0.18 -14.12 -7.71
CA CYS A 184 -1.17 -14.52 -8.10
C CYS A 184 -1.11 -15.88 -8.84
N ASP A 185 -0.82 -16.95 -8.11
CA ASP A 185 -0.65 -18.33 -8.61
C ASP A 185 -1.65 -19.35 -8.03
N GLY A 186 -2.68 -18.88 -7.32
CA GLY A 186 -3.68 -19.73 -6.67
C GLY A 186 -3.22 -20.38 -5.36
N ALA A 187 -2.04 -20.01 -4.83
CA ALA A 187 -1.51 -20.58 -3.60
C ALA A 187 -2.42 -20.35 -2.38
N VAL A 188 -2.24 -21.21 -1.39
CA VAL A 188 -3.01 -21.21 -0.14
C VAL A 188 -2.17 -20.61 0.97
N TYR A 189 -2.72 -19.63 1.69
CA TYR A 189 -2.09 -18.97 2.81
C TYR A 189 -2.93 -19.05 4.08
N LYS A 190 -2.29 -18.99 5.25
CA LYS A 190 -2.99 -19.00 6.54
C LYS A 190 -3.55 -17.61 6.85
N ARG A 191 -4.81 -17.55 7.29
CA ARG A 191 -5.49 -16.28 7.65
C ARG A 191 -4.78 -15.54 8.78
N LYS A 192 -4.14 -16.27 9.70
CA LYS A 192 -3.39 -15.70 10.83
C LYS A 192 -2.10 -14.98 10.39
N ASP A 193 -1.48 -15.44 9.30
CA ASP A 193 -0.21 -14.88 8.81
C ASP A 193 -0.48 -13.65 7.94
N TYR A 194 -1.65 -13.58 7.28
CA TYR A 194 -2.07 -12.46 6.42
C TYR A 194 -3.51 -11.99 6.71
N PRO A 195 -3.79 -11.48 7.93
CA PRO A 195 -5.16 -11.15 8.35
C PRO A 195 -5.76 -9.97 7.57
N GLN A 196 -4.93 -8.99 7.17
CA GLN A 196 -5.39 -7.83 6.42
C GLN A 196 -5.74 -8.18 4.96
N LEU A 197 -4.89 -8.98 4.31
CA LEU A 197 -5.21 -9.52 2.98
C LEU A 197 -6.47 -10.37 3.00
N PHE A 198 -6.64 -11.27 3.98
CA PHE A 198 -7.86 -12.07 4.08
C PHE A 198 -9.10 -11.20 4.28
N LYS A 199 -9.01 -10.14 5.10
CA LYS A 199 -10.10 -9.16 5.26
C LYS A 199 -10.47 -8.49 3.94
N ALA A 200 -9.49 -8.22 3.07
CA ALA A 200 -9.71 -7.56 1.79
C ALA A 200 -10.35 -8.49 0.74
N ILE A 201 -9.86 -9.73 0.58
CA ILE A 201 -10.30 -10.60 -0.52
C ILE A 201 -11.23 -11.74 -0.11
N GLY A 202 -11.24 -12.12 1.17
CA GLY A 202 -12.01 -13.24 1.68
C GLY A 202 -11.75 -14.55 0.93
N ASP A 203 -12.80 -15.35 0.75
CA ASP A 203 -12.77 -16.62 0.02
C ASP A 203 -13.14 -16.46 -1.47
N LYS A 204 -13.16 -15.23 -2.01
CA LYS A 204 -13.65 -14.95 -3.38
C LYS A 204 -12.84 -15.64 -4.48
N TRP A 205 -11.57 -15.92 -4.21
CA TRP A 205 -10.64 -16.59 -5.14
C TRP A 205 -10.51 -18.10 -4.85
N GLY A 206 -11.43 -18.63 -4.04
CA GLY A 206 -11.49 -20.04 -3.68
C GLY A 206 -11.41 -20.23 -2.17
N LYS A 207 -12.29 -21.08 -1.65
CA LYS A 207 -12.27 -21.53 -0.26
C LYS A 207 -11.45 -22.80 -0.14
N ASP A 208 -10.50 -22.82 0.79
CA ASP A 208 -9.71 -23.99 1.13
C ASP A 208 -10.14 -24.58 2.48
N SER A 209 -9.93 -23.86 3.59
CA SER A 209 -10.40 -24.23 4.92
C SER A 209 -10.87 -23.02 5.73
N ASN A 210 -11.34 -23.22 6.96
CA ASN A 210 -11.71 -22.11 7.86
C ASN A 210 -10.49 -21.33 8.39
N THR A 211 -9.27 -21.85 8.20
CA THR A 211 -8.02 -21.26 8.71
C THR A 211 -7.11 -20.73 7.60
N THR A 212 -7.46 -20.99 6.34
CA THR A 212 -6.68 -20.66 5.15
C THR A 212 -7.54 -19.93 4.11
N PHE A 213 -6.91 -19.31 3.13
CA PHE A 213 -7.56 -18.67 1.98
C PHE A 213 -6.65 -18.76 0.76
N LYS A 214 -7.23 -18.59 -0.44
CA LYS A 214 -6.48 -18.59 -1.70
C LYS A 214 -6.26 -17.18 -2.24
N VAL A 215 -5.09 -16.95 -2.80
CA VAL A 215 -4.85 -15.81 -3.70
C VAL A 215 -5.40 -16.12 -5.10
N PRO A 216 -5.59 -15.11 -5.97
CA PRO A 216 -5.98 -15.36 -7.36
C PRO A 216 -4.94 -16.21 -8.09
N ASP A 217 -5.34 -16.94 -9.13
CA ASP A 217 -4.43 -17.50 -10.13
C ASP A 217 -4.64 -16.76 -11.44
N PHE A 218 -3.65 -15.97 -11.87
CA PHE A 218 -3.74 -15.16 -13.11
C PHE A 218 -2.75 -15.61 -14.18
N ARG A 219 -2.09 -16.76 -13.99
CA ARG A 219 -1.12 -17.27 -14.95
C ARG A 219 -1.84 -17.61 -16.26
N GLY A 220 -1.40 -17.00 -17.35
CA GLY A 220 -2.00 -17.18 -18.68
C GLY A 220 -3.33 -16.46 -18.89
N MET A 221 -3.76 -15.57 -17.97
CA MET A 221 -5.04 -14.89 -18.06
C MET A 221 -4.91 -13.42 -18.48
N PHE A 222 -5.91 -12.93 -19.21
CA PHE A 222 -6.14 -11.50 -19.39
C PHE A 222 -7.13 -10.99 -18.35
N LEU A 223 -6.77 -9.92 -17.64
CA LEU A 223 -7.67 -9.27 -16.69
C LEU A 223 -8.61 -8.29 -17.40
N ARG A 224 -9.89 -8.36 -17.04
CA ARG A 224 -10.93 -7.45 -17.54
C ARG A 224 -11.66 -6.79 -16.37
N GLY A 225 -12.10 -5.55 -16.57
CA GLY A 225 -12.92 -4.84 -15.59
C GLY A 225 -14.29 -5.52 -15.42
N VAL A 226 -14.81 -5.53 -14.20
CA VAL A 226 -16.19 -5.92 -13.91
C VAL A 226 -17.15 -4.81 -14.37
N ASP A 227 -18.20 -5.17 -15.10
CA ASP A 227 -19.14 -4.20 -15.68
C ASP A 227 -19.91 -3.42 -14.61
N ASN A 228 -20.32 -4.10 -13.54
CA ASN A 228 -20.97 -3.54 -12.36
C ASN A 228 -22.09 -2.51 -12.65
N GLY A 229 -22.92 -2.80 -13.65
CA GLY A 229 -24.12 -2.00 -13.97
C GLY A 229 -23.96 -1.02 -15.13
N ARG A 230 -22.82 -1.02 -15.83
CA ARG A 230 -22.63 -0.21 -17.05
C ARG A 230 -23.41 -0.76 -18.25
N GLY A 231 -23.68 -2.06 -18.28
CA GLY A 231 -24.49 -2.72 -19.32
C GLY A 231 -23.73 -3.13 -20.58
N LEU A 232 -22.39 -3.00 -20.61
CA LEU A 232 -21.57 -3.49 -21.74
C LEU A 232 -21.28 -4.98 -21.63
N ASP A 233 -21.17 -5.48 -20.39
CA ASP A 233 -20.91 -6.90 -20.13
C ASP A 233 -21.72 -7.41 -18.93
N PRO A 234 -23.07 -7.34 -19.01
CA PRO A 234 -23.97 -7.48 -17.86
C PRO A 234 -23.98 -8.88 -17.24
N ASN A 235 -23.54 -9.90 -17.98
CA ASN A 235 -23.54 -11.30 -17.52
C ASN A 235 -22.23 -11.70 -16.82
N ARG A 236 -21.32 -10.76 -16.52
CA ARG A 236 -20.05 -11.07 -15.86
C ARG A 236 -20.07 -10.80 -14.38
N GLN A 237 -19.68 -11.84 -13.66
CA GLN A 237 -19.55 -11.83 -12.22
C GLN A 237 -18.10 -11.53 -11.82
N PHE A 238 -17.95 -10.84 -10.70
CA PHE A 238 -16.66 -10.59 -10.10
C PHE A 238 -15.93 -11.91 -9.76
N ALA A 239 -14.61 -11.96 -9.97
CA ALA A 239 -13.73 -13.11 -9.66
C ALA A 239 -14.14 -14.44 -10.34
N LYS A 240 -14.76 -14.38 -11.52
CA LYS A 240 -15.15 -15.56 -12.29
C LYS A 240 -14.35 -15.66 -13.59
N GLU A 241 -13.69 -16.80 -13.79
CA GLU A 241 -13.00 -17.12 -15.04
C GLU A 241 -14.01 -17.26 -16.19
N GLN A 242 -13.60 -16.79 -17.36
CA GLN A 242 -14.34 -16.90 -18.61
C GLN A 242 -13.46 -17.58 -19.66
N GLN A 243 -14.03 -18.54 -20.39
CA GLN A 243 -13.37 -19.18 -21.53
C GLN A 243 -13.33 -18.23 -22.74
N ASP A 244 -12.46 -18.55 -23.69
CA ASP A 244 -12.36 -17.83 -24.96
C ASP A 244 -13.66 -17.93 -25.78
N SER A 245 -13.88 -16.93 -26.62
CA SER A 245 -15.04 -16.89 -27.52
C SER A 245 -14.75 -15.91 -28.65
N ILE A 246 -15.14 -16.28 -29.87
CA ILE A 246 -15.13 -15.39 -31.02
C ILE A 246 -16.56 -14.91 -31.26
N LYS A 247 -16.72 -13.63 -31.61
CA LYS A 247 -18.04 -13.08 -31.98
C LYS A 247 -18.58 -13.85 -33.19
N SER A 248 -19.86 -14.23 -33.11
CA SER A 248 -20.59 -14.83 -34.23
C SER A 248 -20.46 -13.95 -35.48
N HIS A 249 -20.16 -14.58 -36.62
CA HIS A 249 -20.03 -13.93 -37.93
C HIS A 249 -20.41 -14.92 -39.03
N GLU A 250 -20.69 -14.41 -40.23
CA GLU A 250 -21.13 -15.21 -41.38
C GLU A 250 -20.12 -15.14 -42.52
N HIS A 251 -20.02 -16.24 -43.27
CA HIS A 251 -19.29 -16.31 -44.54
C HIS A 251 -20.28 -16.55 -45.67
N VAL A 252 -20.31 -15.64 -46.64
CA VAL A 252 -21.10 -15.81 -47.87
C VAL A 252 -20.19 -16.32 -48.97
N CYS A 253 -20.50 -17.48 -49.51
CA CYS A 253 -19.86 -18.02 -50.70
C CYS A 253 -20.87 -17.97 -51.86
N THR A 254 -20.54 -17.22 -52.91
CA THR A 254 -21.31 -17.21 -54.15
C THR A 254 -20.52 -18.01 -55.18
N ILE A 255 -21.11 -19.08 -55.70
CA ILE A 255 -20.54 -19.85 -56.79
C ILE A 255 -21.33 -19.43 -58.03
N GLU A 256 -20.65 -18.80 -58.99
CA GLU A 256 -21.28 -18.47 -60.26
C GLU A 256 -21.81 -19.76 -60.90
N LYS A 257 -23.05 -19.74 -61.38
CA LYS A 257 -23.62 -20.89 -62.09
C LYS A 257 -22.73 -21.23 -63.29
N ALA A 258 -21.90 -22.27 -63.20
CA ALA A 258 -21.74 -23.14 -64.35
C ALA A 258 -22.98 -24.07 -64.36
N GLY A 259 -24.13 -23.48 -64.71
CA GLY A 259 -25.34 -24.25 -64.97
C GLY A 259 -25.14 -25.17 -66.18
N GLU A 260 -26.24 -25.80 -66.61
CA GLU A 260 -26.25 -26.63 -67.82
C GLU A 260 -25.52 -25.95 -69.00
N HIS A 261 -24.51 -26.62 -69.55
CA HIS A 261 -23.80 -26.16 -70.74
C HIS A 261 -23.62 -27.28 -71.75
N THR A 262 -23.49 -26.90 -73.02
CA THR A 262 -23.25 -27.79 -74.16
C THR A 262 -22.07 -27.26 -74.98
N HIS A 263 -21.40 -28.13 -75.72
CA HIS A 263 -20.31 -27.76 -76.61
C HIS A 263 -20.72 -28.02 -78.06
N ASN A 264 -20.38 -27.07 -78.94
CA ASN A 264 -20.52 -27.27 -80.38
C ASN A 264 -19.19 -27.79 -80.94
N PHE A 265 -19.26 -28.82 -81.76
CA PHE A 265 -18.09 -29.32 -82.48
C PHE A 265 -18.40 -29.53 -83.95
N GLN A 266 -17.33 -29.48 -84.73
CA GLN A 266 -17.34 -29.73 -86.15
C GLN A 266 -16.23 -30.72 -86.44
N TYR A 267 -16.54 -31.77 -87.20
CA TYR A 267 -15.52 -32.66 -87.72
C TYR A 267 -15.80 -33.00 -89.18
N ASP A 268 -14.73 -33.33 -89.85
CA ASP A 268 -14.74 -33.67 -91.25
C ASP A 268 -14.98 -35.17 -91.40
N GLY A 269 -16.11 -35.51 -92.02
CA GLY A 269 -16.51 -36.88 -92.28
C GLY A 269 -16.51 -37.19 -93.77
N VAL A 270 -16.32 -38.46 -94.10
CA VAL A 270 -16.53 -38.96 -95.46
C VAL A 270 -17.89 -39.67 -95.46
N GLY A 271 -18.85 -39.10 -96.19
CA GLY A 271 -20.22 -39.59 -96.28
C GLY A 271 -20.51 -40.36 -97.56
N TRP A 272 -21.60 -41.12 -97.55
CA TRP A 272 -22.22 -41.72 -98.72
C TRP A 272 -23.68 -41.27 -98.79
N SER A 273 -24.23 -41.10 -100.00
CA SER A 273 -25.67 -40.90 -100.15
C SER A 273 -26.42 -42.19 -99.80
N ALA A 274 -27.63 -42.10 -99.24
CA ALA A 274 -28.44 -43.27 -98.89
C ALA A 274 -28.67 -44.19 -100.10
N ASP A 275 -28.69 -43.62 -101.31
CA ASP A 275 -28.89 -44.32 -102.57
C ASP A 275 -27.65 -45.11 -103.07
N ASP A 276 -26.48 -44.92 -102.42
CA ASP A 276 -25.20 -45.53 -102.83
C ASP A 276 -24.80 -46.75 -101.97
N ILE A 277 -25.57 -47.12 -100.95
CA ILE A 277 -25.29 -48.28 -100.10
C ILE A 277 -25.48 -49.57 -100.93
N GLY A 278 -24.40 -50.32 -101.15
CA GLY A 278 -24.42 -51.63 -101.83
C GLY A 278 -24.12 -51.61 -103.34
N ARG A 279 -23.74 -50.46 -103.91
CA ARG A 279 -23.33 -50.37 -105.33
C ARG A 279 -21.88 -50.80 -105.56
N ARG A 280 -21.60 -51.39 -106.73
CA ARG A 280 -20.24 -51.56 -107.26
C ARG A 280 -19.73 -50.16 -107.65
N ASN A 281 -18.96 -49.53 -106.75
CA ASN A 281 -18.35 -48.20 -106.85
C ASN A 281 -19.19 -47.03 -106.28
N PRO A 282 -19.32 -46.93 -104.93
CA PRO A 282 -20.03 -45.83 -104.27
C PRO A 282 -19.26 -44.50 -104.42
N SER A 283 -19.98 -43.40 -104.57
CA SER A 283 -19.36 -42.06 -104.59
C SER A 283 -19.19 -41.53 -103.17
N TYR A 284 -17.96 -41.21 -102.78
CA TYR A 284 -17.66 -40.57 -101.50
C TYR A 284 -17.54 -39.06 -101.69
N HIS A 285 -18.18 -38.30 -100.81
CA HIS A 285 -18.03 -36.86 -100.77
C HIS A 285 -17.54 -36.43 -99.38
N TYR A 286 -16.76 -35.36 -99.37
CA TYR A 286 -16.34 -34.71 -98.15
C TYR A 286 -17.52 -33.92 -97.59
N GLN A 287 -17.85 -34.15 -96.33
CA GLN A 287 -18.91 -33.42 -95.65
C GLN A 287 -18.44 -32.90 -94.30
N ILE A 288 -18.85 -31.67 -94.00
CA ILE A 288 -18.64 -31.05 -92.70
C ILE A 288 -19.87 -31.36 -91.86
N ILE A 289 -19.70 -32.11 -90.77
CA ILE A 289 -20.79 -32.43 -89.85
C ILE A 289 -20.61 -31.58 -88.59
N THR A 290 -21.66 -30.86 -88.22
CA THR A 290 -21.74 -30.13 -86.95
C THR A 290 -22.66 -30.87 -85.98
N GLY A 291 -22.28 -30.87 -84.70
CA GLY A 291 -23.06 -31.47 -83.63
C GLY A 291 -22.93 -30.67 -82.34
N THR A 292 -23.95 -30.77 -81.50
CA THR A 292 -23.95 -30.22 -80.14
C THR A 292 -23.96 -31.39 -79.17
N THR A 293 -23.10 -31.35 -78.14
CA THR A 293 -23.11 -32.38 -77.09
C THR A 293 -24.42 -32.32 -76.29
N GLN A 294 -24.80 -33.42 -75.63
CA GLN A 294 -25.87 -33.36 -74.63
C GLN A 294 -25.46 -32.43 -73.47
N SER A 295 -26.45 -31.85 -72.80
CA SER A 295 -26.23 -31.03 -71.61
C SER A 295 -25.47 -31.84 -70.57
N ALA A 296 -24.42 -31.27 -69.97
CA ALA A 296 -23.68 -31.92 -68.89
C ALA A 296 -24.50 -32.09 -67.59
N GLY A 297 -25.78 -31.70 -67.59
CA GLY A 297 -26.70 -31.83 -66.46
C GLY A 297 -26.38 -30.89 -65.29
N ALA A 298 -27.34 -30.72 -64.39
CA ALA A 298 -27.12 -29.98 -63.15
C ALA A 298 -26.13 -30.73 -62.25
N HIS A 299 -25.07 -30.04 -61.80
CA HIS A 299 -24.12 -30.55 -60.82
C HIS A 299 -24.02 -29.61 -59.62
N THR A 300 -23.50 -30.11 -58.51
CA THR A 300 -23.31 -29.34 -57.28
C THR A 300 -21.83 -28.97 -57.08
N HIS A 301 -21.59 -27.76 -56.59
CA HIS A 301 -20.27 -27.36 -56.12
C HIS A 301 -20.22 -27.46 -54.60
N LYS A 302 -19.22 -28.18 -54.08
CA LYS A 302 -18.94 -28.24 -52.65
C LYS A 302 -17.79 -27.28 -52.33
N ALA A 303 -18.08 -26.20 -51.61
CA ALA A 303 -17.05 -25.36 -51.01
C ALA A 303 -16.70 -25.93 -49.62
N ASN A 304 -15.43 -26.29 -49.41
CA ASN A 304 -14.92 -26.70 -48.11
C ASN A 304 -14.14 -25.53 -47.50
N ILE A 305 -14.55 -25.05 -46.32
CA ILE A 305 -13.74 -24.13 -45.53
C ILE A 305 -13.00 -24.97 -44.49
N SER A 306 -11.67 -25.06 -44.64
CA SER A 306 -10.82 -25.73 -43.65
C SER A 306 -10.56 -24.80 -42.47
N PRO A 307 -10.44 -25.30 -41.24
CA PRO A 307 -10.00 -24.48 -40.12
C PRO A 307 -8.60 -23.94 -40.40
N THR A 308 -8.40 -22.64 -40.19
CA THR A 308 -7.11 -21.95 -40.31
C THR A 308 -6.77 -21.26 -38.99
N GLY A 309 -5.49 -21.20 -38.63
CA GLY A 309 -5.01 -20.49 -37.44
C GLY A 309 -4.36 -21.40 -36.39
N GLU A 310 -4.09 -20.83 -35.22
CA GLU A 310 -3.50 -21.51 -34.06
C GLU A 310 -4.58 -21.95 -33.05
N ARG A 311 -4.17 -22.54 -31.92
CA ARG A 311 -5.08 -23.00 -30.85
C ARG A 311 -5.70 -21.88 -30.03
N GLU A 312 -5.20 -20.65 -30.14
CA GLU A 312 -5.59 -19.52 -29.29
C GLU A 312 -5.85 -18.28 -30.14
N THR A 313 -6.94 -17.57 -29.84
CA THR A 313 -7.21 -16.23 -30.41
C THR A 313 -6.80 -15.18 -29.39
N ARG A 314 -5.73 -14.42 -29.68
CA ARG A 314 -5.24 -13.35 -28.80
C ARG A 314 -4.67 -12.17 -29.59
N PRO A 315 -4.72 -10.94 -29.04
CA PRO A 315 -3.95 -9.82 -29.57
C PRO A 315 -2.45 -10.05 -29.33
N VAL A 316 -1.60 -9.30 -30.03
CA VAL A 316 -0.16 -9.22 -29.71
C VAL A 316 0.00 -8.82 -28.24
N ASN A 317 0.78 -9.57 -27.48
CA ASN A 317 0.95 -9.35 -26.04
C ASN A 317 2.35 -9.79 -25.55
N THR A 318 2.69 -9.36 -24.35
CA THR A 318 3.87 -9.81 -23.59
C THR A 318 3.44 -10.25 -22.19
N THR A 319 4.27 -11.08 -21.54
CA THR A 319 3.94 -11.63 -20.23
C THR A 319 4.66 -10.88 -19.11
N VAL A 320 3.94 -10.67 -18.01
CA VAL A 320 4.43 -10.07 -16.76
C VAL A 320 3.92 -10.89 -15.59
N VAL A 321 4.52 -10.68 -14.42
CA VAL A 321 4.05 -11.34 -13.19
C VAL A 321 2.95 -10.51 -12.55
N TYR A 322 1.84 -11.17 -12.21
CA TYR A 322 0.82 -10.58 -11.34
C TYR A 322 1.08 -10.96 -9.88
N ALA A 323 1.02 -9.97 -9.00
CA ALA A 323 1.12 -10.18 -7.57
C ALA A 323 0.17 -9.30 -6.79
N ILE A 324 -0.17 -9.74 -5.59
CA ILE A 324 -1.14 -9.12 -4.69
C ILE A 324 -0.44 -8.64 -3.42
N LYS A 325 -0.75 -7.42 -3.00
CA LYS A 325 -0.24 -6.84 -1.76
C LYS A 325 -0.78 -7.61 -0.56
N SER A 326 0.13 -8.15 0.25
CA SER A 326 -0.18 -9.00 1.41
C SER A 326 -0.22 -8.25 2.73
#